data_AF-A0A435XWX8-F1
#
_entry.id   AF-A0A435XWX8-F1
#
_cell.length_a   1.000
_cell.length_b   1.000
_cell.length_c   1.000
_cell.angle_alpha   90.00
_cell.angle_beta   90.00
_cell.angle_gamma   90.00
#
_symmetry.space_group_name_H-M   'P 1'
#
loop_
_entity.id
_entity.type
_entity.pdbx_description
1 polymer ?
#
loop_
_entity_poly.entity_id
_entity_poly.type
_entity_poly.pdbx_seq_one_letter_code
_entity_poly.pdbx_strand_id
1 'polypeptide(L)'
;ATKITGPGQRATLSAVRGEGMKAVSIRVNDVLGVAGFVFPGDRVDVLLTRTERGDGDDKSFVDVLLQSMKVLAVDQVADVSKDSPTVVKSVTLEASTKDAQKLTLAAGAGQLSLALRQAAASKGETTERVTLSDLTGETPADVAARQAELDRKAAAEAEAAAERKRADDKIAGLAQAVERVGSKLDDLSKVKPAPAVVSAPEVREVVKEVVKYVTPEPPARATVGVFRGVKLETYDVPRQP
;
A
#
# COMPACT_ATOMS: atom_id res chain seq x y z
N ALA A 1 -65.39 -0.73 6.75
CA ALA A 1 -64.38 -0.14 5.86
C ALA A 1 -64.56 1.38 5.85
N THR A 2 -63.82 2.09 6.70
CA THR A 2 -63.88 3.56 6.79
C THR A 2 -62.94 4.12 5.74
N LYS A 3 -63.51 4.72 4.69
CA LYS A 3 -62.77 5.36 3.61
C LYS A 3 -62.13 6.64 4.14
N ILE A 4 -60.80 6.63 4.30
CA ILE A 4 -60.01 7.83 4.55
C ILE A 4 -59.57 8.35 3.17
N THR A 5 -60.43 9.14 2.52
CA THR A 5 -60.16 10.18 1.48
C THR A 5 -61.38 10.35 0.56
N GLY A 6 -61.70 11.61 0.23
CA GLY A 6 -62.70 11.99 -0.77
C GLY A 6 -62.12 12.00 -2.20
N PRO A 7 -62.96 11.83 -3.24
CA PRO A 7 -62.51 11.77 -4.63
C PRO A 7 -61.79 13.08 -5.02
N GLY A 8 -60.53 12.97 -5.42
CA GLY A 8 -59.68 14.10 -5.83
C GLY A 8 -58.62 14.54 -4.83
N GLN A 9 -58.61 14.03 -3.59
CA GLN A 9 -57.47 14.23 -2.69
C GLN A 9 -56.34 13.27 -3.06
N ARG A 10 -55.24 13.81 -3.62
CA ARG A 10 -53.97 13.11 -3.67
C ARG A 10 -53.66 12.62 -2.25
N ALA A 11 -53.51 11.32 -2.06
CA ALA A 11 -52.90 10.78 -0.85
C ALA A 11 -51.48 11.35 -0.78
N THR A 12 -51.31 12.50 -0.14
CA THR A 12 -50.01 13.16 -0.09
C THR A 12 -49.09 12.26 0.72
N LEU A 13 -47.91 11.94 0.19
CA LEU A 13 -46.82 11.26 0.90
C LEU A 13 -46.52 11.92 2.27
N SER A 14 -47.04 13.12 2.54
CA SER A 14 -47.01 13.82 3.82
C SER A 14 -47.86 13.17 4.93
N ALA A 15 -48.87 12.35 4.60
CA ALA A 15 -49.81 11.78 5.58
C ALA A 15 -49.38 10.41 6.17
N VAL A 16 -48.34 9.78 5.61
CA VAL A 16 -47.87 8.43 6.01
C VAL A 16 -46.51 8.45 6.72
N ARG A 17 -45.92 9.65 6.89
CA ARG A 17 -44.61 9.84 7.54
C ARG A 17 -44.77 10.15 9.02
N GLY A 18 -43.85 9.61 9.83
CA GLY A 18 -43.72 10.03 11.24
C GLY A 18 -43.38 11.51 11.36
N GLU A 19 -43.83 12.16 12.43
CA GLU A 19 -43.52 13.58 12.68
C GLU A 19 -42.01 13.82 12.65
N GLY A 20 -41.58 14.85 11.92
CA GLY A 20 -40.17 15.22 11.77
C GLY A 20 -39.37 14.42 10.73
N MET A 21 -39.93 13.36 10.15
CA MET A 21 -39.26 12.53 9.13
C MET A 21 -39.41 13.11 7.71
N LYS A 22 -38.37 12.96 6.90
CA LYS A 22 -38.30 13.41 5.50
C LYS A 22 -38.32 12.20 4.57
N ALA A 23 -38.84 12.39 3.37
CA ALA A 23 -38.73 11.40 2.30
C ALA A 23 -37.59 11.84 1.40
N VAL A 24 -36.60 10.96 1.22
CA VAL A 24 -35.44 11.23 0.39
C VAL A 24 -35.37 10.16 -0.68
N SER A 25 -35.42 10.57 -1.95
CA SER A 25 -35.25 9.69 -3.09
C SER A 25 -33.77 9.62 -3.45
N ILE A 26 -33.23 8.40 -3.48
CA ILE A 26 -31.84 8.13 -3.87
C ILE A 26 -31.82 7.21 -5.09
N ARG A 27 -30.88 7.48 -6.00
CA ARG A 27 -30.53 6.53 -7.07
C ARG A 27 -29.65 5.44 -6.47
N VAL A 28 -29.96 4.19 -6.79
CA VAL A 28 -29.26 3.03 -6.25
C VAL A 28 -28.88 2.09 -7.38
N ASN A 29 -27.71 1.46 -7.26
CA ASN A 29 -27.32 0.38 -8.15
C ASN A 29 -27.86 -0.93 -7.62
N ASP A 30 -28.42 -1.71 -8.53
CA ASP A 30 -29.09 -2.97 -8.26
C ASP A 30 -28.06 -4.10 -8.28
N VAL A 31 -27.22 -4.18 -7.24
CA VAL A 31 -26.08 -5.11 -7.24
C VAL A 31 -26.34 -6.38 -6.43
N LEU A 32 -27.40 -6.45 -5.62
CA LEU A 32 -27.64 -7.60 -4.73
C LEU A 32 -29.12 -8.01 -4.69
N GLY A 33 -29.66 -8.52 -5.79
CA GLY A 33 -30.86 -9.39 -5.78
C GLY A 33 -32.18 -8.82 -5.26
N VAL A 34 -32.24 -7.56 -4.81
CA VAL A 34 -33.46 -6.95 -4.26
C VAL A 34 -34.29 -6.19 -5.29
N ALA A 35 -33.79 -6.13 -6.52
CA ALA A 35 -34.36 -5.58 -7.75
C ALA A 35 -35.89 -5.63 -7.89
N GLY A 36 -36.54 -6.68 -7.37
CA GLY A 36 -37.99 -6.86 -7.43
C GLY A 36 -38.65 -7.26 -6.11
N PHE A 37 -37.90 -7.24 -5.00
CA PHE A 37 -38.38 -7.73 -3.70
C PHE A 37 -38.46 -6.64 -2.62
N VAL A 38 -37.94 -5.43 -2.87
CA VAL A 38 -38.19 -4.29 -1.96
C VAL A 38 -39.60 -3.77 -2.20
N PHE A 39 -40.44 -3.81 -1.17
CA PHE A 39 -41.76 -3.20 -1.19
C PHE A 39 -41.83 -1.98 -0.27
N PRO A 40 -42.71 -1.00 -0.58
CA PRO A 40 -43.06 0.05 0.36
C PRO A 40 -43.48 -0.55 1.72
N GLY A 41 -42.82 -0.11 2.79
CA GLY A 41 -43.00 -0.65 4.15
C GLY A 41 -41.82 -1.50 4.63
N ASP A 42 -40.99 -2.02 3.73
CA ASP A 42 -39.82 -2.80 4.09
C ASP A 42 -38.73 -1.95 4.75
N ARG A 43 -37.79 -2.64 5.42
CA ARG A 43 -36.60 -2.02 5.98
C ARG A 43 -35.35 -2.48 5.25
N VAL A 44 -34.50 -1.52 4.93
CA VAL A 44 -33.25 -1.74 4.19
C VAL A 44 -32.08 -1.09 4.91
N ASP A 45 -30.91 -1.67 4.71
CA ASP A 45 -29.63 -1.06 5.04
C ASP A 45 -29.04 -0.42 3.79
N VAL A 46 -28.43 0.75 3.96
CA VAL A 46 -27.83 1.53 2.88
C VAL A 46 -26.32 1.36 2.95
N LEU A 47 -25.76 0.80 1.89
CA LEU A 47 -24.33 0.56 1.72
C LEU A 47 -23.75 1.64 0.81
N LEU A 48 -22.58 2.16 1.19
CA LEU A 48 -21.83 3.11 0.40
C LEU A 48 -20.52 2.46 -0.05
N THR A 49 -20.37 2.29 -1.36
CA THR A 49 -19.11 1.87 -1.98
C THR A 49 -18.34 3.09 -2.46
N ARG A 50 -17.08 3.20 -2.04
CA ARG A 50 -16.16 4.26 -2.48
C ARG A 50 -14.87 3.65 -2.99
N THR A 51 -14.28 4.32 -3.96
CA THR A 51 -12.94 4.01 -4.47
C THR A 51 -12.09 5.27 -4.29
N GLU A 52 -11.10 5.19 -3.42
CA GLU A 52 -10.11 6.24 -3.26
C GLU A 52 -8.93 5.97 -4.21
N ARG A 53 -8.72 6.90 -5.15
CA ARG A 53 -7.55 6.90 -6.05
C ARG A 53 -6.38 7.57 -5.34
N GLY A 54 -5.32 6.81 -5.07
CA GLY A 54 -4.06 7.31 -4.51
C GLY A 54 -2.85 6.95 -5.39
N ASP A 55 -1.66 7.42 -5.02
CA ASP A 55 -0.38 7.26 -5.75
C ASP A 55 0.14 5.81 -5.90
N GLY A 56 -0.67 4.81 -5.58
CA GLY A 56 -0.31 3.38 -5.65
C GLY A 56 -1.45 2.54 -6.22
N ASP A 57 -2.29 2.01 -5.33
CA ASP A 57 -3.46 1.17 -5.70
C ASP A 57 -4.79 1.89 -5.40
N ASP A 58 -5.78 1.62 -6.25
CA ASP A 58 -7.16 2.02 -6.05
C ASP A 58 -7.74 1.29 -4.83
N LYS A 59 -7.99 2.03 -3.74
CA LYS A 59 -8.57 1.45 -2.52
C LYS A 59 -10.09 1.51 -2.61
N SER A 60 -10.69 0.37 -2.96
CA SER A 60 -12.15 0.20 -2.91
C SER A 60 -12.56 -0.37 -1.55
N PHE A 61 -13.58 0.24 -0.95
CA PHE A 61 -14.14 -0.21 0.31
C PHE A 61 -15.63 0.09 0.40
N VAL A 62 -16.31 -0.65 1.27
CA VAL A 62 -17.75 -0.55 1.50
C VAL A 62 -18.00 -0.27 2.97
N ASP A 63 -18.81 0.76 3.24
CA ASP A 63 -19.27 1.13 4.57
C ASP A 63 -20.80 0.96 4.64
N VAL A 64 -21.34 0.48 5.76
CA VAL A 64 -22.77 0.58 6.06
C VAL A 64 -23.05 2.00 6.55
N LEU A 65 -23.74 2.79 5.73
CA LEU A 65 -23.99 4.21 5.99
C LEU A 65 -25.14 4.41 6.98
N LEU A 66 -26.24 3.70 6.75
CA LEU A 66 -27.47 3.77 7.54
C LEU A 66 -28.10 2.38 7.61
N GLN A 67 -28.66 2.05 8.77
CA GLN A 67 -29.34 0.79 8.99
C GLN A 67 -30.83 0.98 9.26
N SER A 68 -31.64 -0.04 8.95
CA SER A 68 -33.06 -0.12 9.28
C SER A 68 -33.94 1.00 8.71
N MET A 69 -33.58 1.50 7.53
CA MET A 69 -34.30 2.58 6.87
C MET A 69 -35.59 2.07 6.25
N LYS A 70 -36.70 2.76 6.52
CA LYS A 70 -38.02 2.39 6.00
C LYS A 70 -38.15 2.86 4.55
N VAL A 71 -38.58 1.96 3.69
CA VAL A 71 -38.89 2.28 2.29
C VAL A 71 -40.30 2.83 2.21
N LEU A 72 -40.45 3.99 1.57
CA LEU A 72 -41.73 4.65 1.33
C LEU A 72 -42.26 4.39 -0.08
N ALA A 73 -41.36 4.35 -1.06
CA ALA A 73 -41.69 4.10 -2.46
C ALA A 73 -40.48 3.54 -3.21
N VAL A 74 -40.75 2.79 -4.26
CA VAL A 74 -39.74 2.30 -5.23
C VAL A 74 -40.21 2.74 -6.60
N ASP A 75 -39.36 3.50 -7.29
CA ASP A 75 -39.66 4.08 -8.59
C ASP A 75 -38.54 3.77 -9.58
N GLN A 76 -38.86 3.91 -10.86
CA GLN A 76 -37.89 3.85 -11.95
C GLN A 76 -37.80 5.23 -12.59
N VAL A 77 -36.59 5.78 -12.64
CA VAL A 77 -36.31 7.07 -13.27
C VAL A 77 -35.56 6.80 -14.56
N ALA A 78 -36.15 7.18 -15.69
CA ALA A 78 -35.47 7.16 -16.97
C ALA A 78 -34.43 8.29 -16.99
N ASP A 79 -33.16 7.93 -17.15
CA ASP A 79 -32.10 8.90 -17.42
C ASP A 79 -32.13 9.26 -18.92
N VAL A 80 -32.88 10.31 -19.25
CA VAL A 80 -33.02 10.84 -20.62
C VAL A 80 -31.83 11.70 -21.05
N SER A 81 -30.85 11.90 -20.17
CA SER A 81 -29.66 12.73 -20.42
C SER A 81 -28.62 12.04 -21.31
N LYS A 82 -28.76 10.71 -21.51
CA LYS A 82 -27.88 9.91 -22.36
C LYS A 82 -28.57 9.61 -23.69
N ASP A 83 -27.79 9.53 -24.77
CA ASP A 83 -28.27 9.14 -26.12
C ASP A 83 -29.00 7.79 -26.15
N SER A 84 -28.80 6.96 -25.11
CA SER A 84 -29.59 5.77 -24.81
C SER A 84 -30.27 5.92 -23.44
N PRO A 85 -31.61 6.05 -23.36
CA PRO A 85 -32.31 6.15 -22.09
C PRO A 85 -32.07 4.91 -21.23
N THR A 86 -31.32 5.07 -20.14
CA THR A 86 -31.11 4.02 -19.15
C THR A 86 -32.09 4.19 -18.00
N VAL A 87 -32.92 3.18 -17.77
CA VAL A 87 -33.85 3.17 -16.64
C VAL A 87 -33.07 2.83 -15.36
N VAL A 88 -32.96 3.79 -14.45
CA VAL A 88 -32.27 3.62 -13.16
C VAL A 88 -33.33 3.47 -12.06
N LYS A 89 -33.07 2.58 -11.09
CA LYS A 89 -33.97 2.43 -9.94
C LYS A 89 -33.71 3.53 -8.92
N SER A 90 -34.80 4.11 -8.42
CA SER A 90 -34.82 5.10 -7.36
C SER A 90 -35.65 4.56 -6.20
N VAL A 91 -35.14 4.71 -4.98
CA VAL A 91 -35.87 4.30 -3.77
C VAL A 91 -36.05 5.52 -2.89
N THR A 92 -37.28 5.71 -2.43
CA THR A 92 -37.64 6.78 -1.51
C THR A 92 -37.63 6.24 -0.10
N LEU A 93 -36.74 6.75 0.74
CA LEU A 93 -36.54 6.33 2.12
C LEU A 93 -37.11 7.36 3.10
N GLU A 94 -37.63 6.87 4.23
CA GLU A 94 -37.94 7.69 5.39
C GLU A 94 -36.66 7.95 6.20
N ALA A 95 -36.24 9.21 6.28
CA ALA A 95 -34.98 9.61 6.89
C ALA A 95 -35.16 10.81 7.84
N SER A 96 -34.37 10.86 8.91
CA SER A 96 -34.25 12.08 9.72
C SER A 96 -33.53 13.19 8.93
N THR A 97 -33.54 14.43 9.40
CA THR A 97 -32.78 15.52 8.76
C THR A 97 -31.29 15.19 8.63
N LYS A 98 -30.70 14.58 9.67
CA LYS A 98 -29.27 14.22 9.68
C LYS A 98 -28.99 13.07 8.70
N ASP A 99 -29.88 12.10 8.63
CA ASP A 99 -29.73 10.96 7.71
C ASP A 99 -29.92 11.39 6.26
N ALA A 100 -30.85 12.31 6.00
CA ALA A 100 -31.02 12.92 4.69
C ALA A 100 -29.74 13.64 4.20
N GLN A 101 -29.05 14.36 5.08
CA GLN A 101 -27.77 14.99 4.77
C GLN A 101 -26.69 13.94 4.45
N LYS A 102 -26.59 12.87 5.24
CA LYS A 102 -25.66 11.77 4.99
C LYS A 102 -25.92 11.10 3.65
N LEU A 103 -27.17 10.79 3.34
CA LEU A 103 -27.58 10.18 2.07
C LEU A 103 -27.23 11.07 0.88
N THR A 104 -27.50 12.37 0.99
CA THR A 104 -27.21 13.33 -0.08
C THR A 104 -25.71 13.44 -0.34
N LEU A 105 -24.90 13.52 0.72
CA LEU A 105 -23.44 13.55 0.60
C LEU A 105 -22.90 12.25 0.01
N ALA A 106 -23.38 11.10 0.49
CA ALA A 106 -22.95 9.79 0.04
C ALA A 106 -23.30 9.54 -1.44
N ALA A 107 -24.45 10.02 -1.90
CA ALA A 107 -24.86 9.93 -3.31
C ALA A 107 -23.92 10.68 -4.28
N GLY A 108 -23.23 11.73 -3.79
CA GLY A 108 -22.19 12.41 -4.56
C GLY A 108 -20.80 11.81 -4.40
N ALA A 109 -20.53 11.15 -3.27
CA ALA A 109 -19.20 10.63 -2.93
C ALA A 109 -18.92 9.23 -3.49
N GLY A 110 -19.93 8.44 -3.84
CA GLY A 110 -19.76 7.07 -4.28
C GLY A 110 -21.04 6.43 -4.81
N GLN A 111 -21.04 5.10 -4.85
CA GLN A 111 -22.19 4.31 -5.30
C GLN A 111 -22.97 3.80 -4.08
N LEU A 112 -24.29 4.00 -4.12
CA LEU A 112 -25.21 3.51 -3.09
C LEU A 112 -25.86 2.21 -3.54
N SER A 113 -25.90 1.22 -2.65
CA SER A 113 -26.63 -0.03 -2.82
C SER A 113 -27.49 -0.32 -1.59
N LEU A 114 -28.53 -1.14 -1.78
CA LEU A 114 -29.47 -1.49 -0.72
C LEU A 114 -29.34 -2.97 -0.37
N ALA A 115 -29.41 -3.26 0.92
CA ALA A 115 -29.55 -4.61 1.44
C ALA A 115 -30.88 -4.74 2.18
N LEU A 116 -31.72 -5.71 1.80
CA LEU A 116 -33.01 -5.95 2.46
C LEU A 116 -32.79 -6.58 3.83
N ARG A 117 -33.46 -6.05 4.85
CA ARG A 117 -33.48 -6.67 6.16
C ARG A 117 -34.63 -7.65 6.28
N GLN A 118 -34.40 -8.72 7.03
CA GLN A 118 -35.48 -9.58 7.49
C GLN A 118 -36.50 -8.76 8.31
N ALA A 119 -37.79 -8.97 8.06
CA ALA A 119 -38.88 -8.19 8.66
C ALA A 119 -38.87 -8.18 10.20
N ALA A 120 -38.31 -9.22 10.83
CA ALA A 120 -38.21 -9.35 12.28
C ALA A 120 -36.93 -8.75 12.91
N ALA A 121 -35.92 -8.37 12.11
CA ALA A 121 -34.69 -7.78 12.63
C ALA A 121 -34.81 -6.26 12.73
N SER A 122 -35.08 -5.78 13.93
CA SER A 122 -35.15 -4.36 14.25
C SER A 122 -33.87 -3.83 14.92
N LYS A 123 -32.97 -4.72 15.38
CA LYS A 123 -31.75 -4.33 16.08
C LYS A 123 -30.65 -3.92 15.11
N GLY A 124 -29.95 -2.82 15.40
CA GLY A 124 -28.74 -2.44 14.66
C GLY A 124 -27.61 -3.43 14.92
N GLU A 125 -26.78 -3.66 13.91
CA GLU A 125 -25.60 -4.53 13.99
C GLU A 125 -24.34 -3.66 13.99
N THR A 126 -23.32 -4.07 14.74
CA THR A 126 -21.99 -3.45 14.66
C THR A 126 -21.35 -3.80 13.33
N THR A 127 -21.19 -2.81 12.47
CA THR A 127 -20.63 -2.98 11.12
C THR A 127 -19.23 -2.40 11.07
N GLU A 128 -18.31 -3.16 10.49
CA GLU A 128 -16.96 -2.69 10.17
C GLU A 128 -16.85 -2.37 8.68
N ARG A 129 -15.86 -1.55 8.33
CA ARG A 129 -15.54 -1.27 6.94
C ARG A 129 -15.00 -2.54 6.29
N VAL A 130 -15.51 -2.86 5.11
CA VAL A 130 -15.01 -3.99 4.30
C VAL A 130 -14.16 -3.43 3.17
N THR A 131 -12.94 -3.96 3.02
CA THR A 131 -11.96 -3.59 1.98
C THR A 131 -11.69 -4.76 1.05
N LEU A 132 -10.95 -4.53 -0.04
CA LEU A 132 -10.54 -5.61 -0.95
C LEU A 132 -9.72 -6.70 -0.26
N SER A 133 -8.87 -6.35 0.71
CA SER A 133 -8.06 -7.33 1.46
C SER A 133 -8.90 -8.33 2.25
N ASP A 134 -10.06 -7.89 2.76
CA ASP A 134 -10.99 -8.76 3.48
C ASP A 134 -11.66 -9.79 2.55
N LEU A 135 -11.73 -9.51 1.25
CA LEU A 135 -12.28 -10.42 0.24
C LEU A 135 -11.24 -11.43 -0.27
N THR A 136 -9.97 -11.03 -0.34
CA THR A 136 -8.87 -11.89 -0.80
C THR A 136 -8.34 -12.81 0.30
N GLY A 137 -8.84 -12.68 1.53
CA GLY A 137 -8.45 -13.52 2.67
C GLY A 137 -7.06 -13.19 3.22
N GLU A 138 -6.52 -12.02 2.88
CA GLU A 138 -5.29 -11.53 3.53
C GLU A 138 -5.67 -11.18 4.97
N THR A 139 -5.09 -11.89 5.93
CA THR A 139 -5.33 -11.56 7.34
C THR A 139 -4.73 -10.18 7.63
N PRO A 140 -5.21 -9.46 8.66
CA PRO A 140 -4.56 -8.24 9.13
C PRO A 140 -3.06 -8.43 9.43
N ALA A 141 -2.64 -9.66 9.77
CA ALA A 141 -1.24 -10.03 9.97
C ALA A 141 -0.45 -10.09 8.64
N ASP A 142 -1.05 -10.56 7.56
CA ASP A 142 -0.42 -10.61 6.24
C ASP A 142 -0.19 -9.20 5.67
N VAL A 143 -1.19 -8.32 5.84
CA VAL A 143 -1.08 -6.90 5.45
C VAL A 143 -0.01 -6.21 6.30
N ALA A 144 0.03 -6.46 7.61
CA ALA A 144 1.07 -5.91 8.50
C ALA A 144 2.47 -6.43 8.14
N ALA A 145 2.61 -7.71 7.79
CA ALA A 145 3.88 -8.30 7.38
C ALA A 145 4.40 -7.68 6.07
N ARG A 146 3.51 -7.48 5.09
CA ARG A 146 3.84 -6.83 3.82
C ARG A 146 4.22 -5.36 4.01
N GLN A 147 3.50 -4.63 4.85
CA GLN A 147 3.85 -3.25 5.19
C GLN A 147 5.22 -3.17 5.88
N ALA A 148 5.49 -4.06 6.84
CA ALA A 148 6.79 -4.13 7.50
C ALA A 148 7.94 -4.55 6.56
N GLU A 149 7.66 -5.30 5.49
CA GLU A 149 8.64 -5.58 4.44
C GLU A 149 8.91 -4.35 3.56
N LEU A 150 7.86 -3.61 3.19
CA LEU A 150 7.98 -2.36 2.43
C LEU A 150 8.76 -1.30 3.22
N ASP A 151 8.47 -1.13 4.51
CA ASP A 151 9.17 -0.18 5.38
C ASP A 151 10.64 -0.57 5.54
N ARG A 152 10.95 -1.87 5.63
CA ARG A 152 12.35 -2.37 5.65
C ARG A 152 13.07 -2.11 4.32
N LYS A 153 12.40 -2.30 3.19
CA LYS A 153 12.97 -1.99 1.87
C LYS A 153 13.23 -0.48 1.72
N ALA A 154 12.28 0.35 2.13
CA ALA A 154 12.43 1.80 2.11
C ALA A 154 13.58 2.27 3.03
N ALA A 155 13.71 1.68 4.22
CA ALA A 155 14.84 1.95 5.11
C ALA A 155 16.18 1.52 4.51
N ALA A 156 16.25 0.33 3.91
CA ALA A 156 17.47 -0.16 3.24
C ALA A 156 17.84 0.71 2.03
N GLU A 157 16.85 1.17 1.26
CA GLU A 157 17.07 2.07 0.13
C GLU A 157 17.53 3.46 0.61
N ALA A 158 16.97 3.97 1.71
CA ALA A 158 17.41 5.22 2.33
C ALA A 158 18.85 5.13 2.86
N GLU A 159 19.22 4.00 3.47
CA GLU A 159 20.60 3.73 3.91
C GLU A 159 21.56 3.62 2.72
N ALA A 160 21.18 2.89 1.67
CA ALA A 160 21.97 2.79 0.44
C ALA A 160 22.14 4.16 -0.25
N ALA A 161 21.10 4.99 -0.26
CA ALA A 161 21.17 6.36 -0.76
C ALA A 161 22.09 7.24 0.09
N ALA A 162 22.09 7.07 1.42
CA ALA A 162 23.01 7.77 2.31
C ALA A 162 24.46 7.32 2.10
N GLU A 163 24.71 6.03 1.87
CA GLU A 163 26.05 5.52 1.55
C GLU A 163 26.55 6.04 0.21
N ARG A 164 25.70 6.07 -0.83
CA ARG A 164 26.04 6.66 -2.13
C ARG A 164 26.46 8.13 -1.97
N LYS A 165 25.67 8.93 -1.23
CA LYS A 165 26.04 10.33 -0.94
C LYS A 165 27.40 10.45 -0.23
N ARG A 166 27.66 9.62 0.78
CA ARG A 166 28.96 9.62 1.48
C ARG A 166 30.12 9.22 0.56
N ALA A 167 29.89 8.30 -0.36
CA ALA A 167 30.90 7.91 -1.35
C ALA A 167 31.18 9.07 -2.32
N ASP A 168 30.12 9.74 -2.81
CA ASP A 168 30.24 10.90 -3.68
C ASP A 168 31.00 12.05 -3.00
N ASP A 169 30.71 12.35 -1.73
CA ASP A 169 31.42 13.36 -0.95
C ASP A 169 32.92 13.02 -0.77
N LYS A 170 33.24 11.74 -0.54
CA LYS A 170 34.64 11.27 -0.45
C LYS A 170 35.36 11.41 -1.79
N ILE A 171 34.70 11.06 -2.89
CA ILE A 171 35.26 11.19 -4.24
C ILE A 171 35.51 12.67 -4.56
N ALA A 172 34.55 13.54 -4.26
CA ALA A 172 34.70 14.98 -4.42
C ALA A 172 35.87 15.54 -3.59
N GLY A 173 36.00 15.11 -2.33
CA GLY A 173 37.12 15.49 -1.46
C GLY A 173 38.48 15.02 -2.00
N LEU A 174 38.55 13.81 -2.54
CA LEU A 174 39.77 13.28 -3.16
C LEU A 174 40.14 14.08 -4.42
N ALA A 175 39.17 14.40 -5.28
CA ALA A 175 39.38 15.21 -6.48
C ALA A 175 39.98 16.59 -6.13
N GLN A 176 39.44 17.27 -5.12
CA GLN A 176 39.99 18.54 -4.63
C GLN A 176 41.41 18.40 -4.06
N ALA A 177 41.74 17.26 -3.43
CA ALA A 177 43.08 17.02 -2.92
C ALA A 177 44.09 16.81 -4.05
N VAL A 178 43.72 16.06 -5.10
CA VAL A 178 44.55 15.86 -6.30
C VAL A 178 44.82 17.19 -6.99
N GLU A 179 43.80 18.04 -7.15
CA GLU A 179 43.95 19.38 -7.74
C GLU A 179 44.91 20.26 -6.92
N ARG A 180 44.82 20.22 -5.57
CA ARG A 180 45.76 20.92 -4.68
C ARG A 180 47.20 20.43 -4.76
N VAL A 181 47.43 19.14 -5.00
CA VAL A 181 48.78 18.59 -5.19
C VAL A 181 49.32 18.99 -6.56
N GLY A 182 48.47 18.95 -7.60
CA GLY A 182 48.83 19.39 -8.95
C GLY A 182 49.31 20.84 -8.96
N SER A 183 48.58 21.77 -8.35
CA SER A 183 48.99 23.18 -8.29
C SER A 183 50.30 23.39 -7.54
N LYS A 184 50.53 22.70 -6.42
CA LYS A 184 51.82 22.74 -5.70
C LYS A 184 52.98 22.21 -6.54
N LEU A 185 52.76 21.14 -7.31
CA LEU A 185 53.79 20.57 -8.19
C LEU A 185 54.14 21.54 -9.32
N ASP A 186 53.13 22.18 -9.91
CA ASP A 186 53.32 23.23 -10.93
C ASP A 186 54.11 24.42 -10.37
N ASP A 187 53.83 24.84 -9.13
CA ASP A 187 54.57 25.92 -8.48
C ASP A 187 56.04 25.55 -8.22
N LEU A 188 56.30 24.32 -7.77
CA LEU A 188 57.66 23.80 -7.58
C LEU A 188 58.44 23.69 -8.90
N SER A 189 57.75 23.36 -10.00
CA SER A 189 58.38 23.27 -11.33
C SER A 189 58.84 24.64 -11.86
N LYS A 190 58.21 25.73 -11.42
CA LYS A 190 58.56 27.11 -11.81
C LYS A 190 59.73 27.68 -11.02
N VAL A 191 60.17 27.02 -9.94
CA VAL A 191 61.34 27.43 -9.18
C VAL A 191 62.60 27.00 -9.96
N LYS A 192 63.28 27.98 -10.55
CA LYS A 192 64.57 27.78 -11.23
C LYS A 192 65.58 27.14 -10.26
N PRO A 193 66.21 25.99 -10.60
CA PRO A 193 67.17 25.36 -9.71
C PRO A 193 68.35 26.30 -9.45
N ALA A 194 68.62 26.58 -8.17
CA ALA A 194 69.88 27.18 -7.77
C ALA A 194 71.01 26.19 -8.12
N PRO A 195 72.18 26.68 -8.60
CA PRO A 195 73.30 25.81 -8.90
C PRO A 195 73.76 25.12 -7.61
N ALA A 196 73.44 23.83 -7.47
CA ALA A 196 73.97 22.99 -6.43
C ALA A 196 75.46 22.74 -6.73
N VAL A 197 76.32 23.21 -5.84
CA VAL A 197 77.72 22.83 -5.79
C VAL A 197 77.74 21.36 -5.36
N VAL A 198 78.04 20.47 -6.30
CA VAL A 198 78.04 19.02 -6.07
C VAL A 198 79.31 18.66 -5.29
N SER A 199 79.18 18.43 -3.98
CA SER A 199 80.09 17.54 -3.25
C SER A 199 79.57 16.11 -3.41
N ALA A 200 80.45 15.20 -3.81
CA ALA A 200 80.14 13.82 -4.16
C ALA A 200 79.38 13.07 -3.03
N PRO A 201 78.34 12.27 -3.34
CA PRO A 201 77.64 11.49 -2.34
C PRO A 201 78.48 10.27 -1.90
N GLU A 202 78.67 10.10 -0.60
CA GLU A 202 79.19 8.86 -0.02
C GLU A 202 78.20 7.71 -0.26
N VAL A 203 78.74 6.62 -0.80
CA VAL A 203 78.03 5.36 -1.01
C VAL A 203 77.72 4.74 0.35
N ARG A 204 76.45 4.69 0.74
CA ARG A 204 75.99 3.81 1.83
C ARG A 204 75.53 2.49 1.21
N GLU A 205 76.27 1.42 1.49
CA GLU A 205 75.87 0.06 1.15
C GLU A 205 74.55 -0.30 1.85
N VAL A 206 73.50 -0.46 1.05
CA VAL A 206 72.25 -1.06 1.49
C VAL A 206 72.45 -2.57 1.47
N VAL A 207 72.55 -3.16 2.67
CA VAL A 207 72.58 -4.62 2.86
C VAL A 207 71.27 -5.20 2.34
N LYS A 208 71.32 -5.90 1.20
CA LYS A 208 70.21 -6.69 0.68
C LYS A 208 70.10 -7.97 1.49
N GLU A 209 69.10 -8.05 2.35
CA GLU A 209 68.73 -9.29 3.02
C GLU A 209 68.03 -10.20 1.99
N VAL A 210 68.76 -11.22 1.53
CA VAL A 210 68.23 -12.25 0.62
C VAL A 210 67.40 -13.22 1.45
N VAL A 211 66.08 -13.04 1.43
CA VAL A 211 65.15 -14.02 2.01
C VAL A 211 65.19 -15.29 1.16
N LYS A 212 65.90 -16.30 1.66
CA LYS A 212 65.96 -17.64 1.06
C LYS A 212 64.63 -18.35 1.31
N TYR A 213 63.81 -18.47 0.28
CA TYR A 213 62.55 -19.23 0.34
C TYR A 213 62.87 -20.72 0.53
N VAL A 214 62.69 -21.22 1.75
CA VAL A 214 62.75 -22.66 2.03
C VAL A 214 61.37 -23.23 1.77
N THR A 215 61.26 -24.12 0.78
CA THR A 215 60.00 -24.82 0.49
C THR A 215 59.77 -25.83 1.61
N PRO A 216 58.66 -25.76 2.38
CA PRO A 216 58.42 -26.70 3.46
C PRO A 216 58.13 -28.09 2.90
N GLU A 217 58.71 -29.10 3.53
CA GLU A 217 58.56 -30.50 3.17
C GLU A 217 57.09 -30.94 3.31
N PRO A 218 56.51 -31.65 2.32
CA PRO A 218 55.09 -31.99 2.33
C PRO A 218 54.75 -32.93 3.50
N PRO A 219 53.55 -32.78 4.11
CA PRO A 219 53.15 -33.57 5.26
C PRO A 219 53.00 -35.06 4.91
N ALA A 220 53.52 -35.93 5.78
CA ALA A 220 53.54 -37.38 5.61
C ALA A 220 52.16 -38.06 5.69
N ARG A 221 51.12 -37.33 6.10
CA ARG A 221 49.76 -37.83 6.27
C ARG A 221 48.76 -36.96 5.53
N ALA A 222 47.76 -37.59 4.94
CA ALA A 222 46.66 -36.95 4.26
C ALA A 222 45.34 -37.35 4.90
N THR A 223 44.54 -36.35 5.22
CA THR A 223 43.21 -36.55 5.80
C THR A 223 42.20 -36.77 4.68
N VAL A 224 41.53 -37.93 4.68
CA VAL A 224 40.56 -38.34 3.66
C VAL A 224 39.18 -38.51 4.31
N GLY A 225 38.16 -37.87 3.72
CA GLY A 225 36.78 -38.02 4.13
C GLY A 225 36.09 -39.16 3.37
N VAL A 226 35.48 -40.10 4.09
CA VAL A 226 34.69 -41.21 3.53
C VAL A 226 33.26 -41.08 4.01
N PHE A 227 32.31 -40.99 3.08
CA PHE A 227 30.88 -40.98 3.41
C PHE A 227 30.39 -42.41 3.66
N ARG A 228 29.76 -42.66 4.81
CA ARG A 228 29.02 -43.89 5.10
C ARG A 228 27.55 -43.55 5.35
N GLY A 229 26.70 -43.92 4.39
CA GLY A 229 25.32 -43.45 4.36
C GLY A 229 25.27 -41.94 4.16
N VAL A 230 24.68 -41.21 5.12
CA VAL A 230 24.57 -39.74 5.13
C VAL A 230 25.56 -39.03 6.07
N LYS A 231 26.47 -39.77 6.71
CA LYS A 231 27.49 -39.19 7.61
C LYS A 231 28.88 -39.23 6.95
N LEU A 232 29.57 -38.09 6.99
CA LEU A 232 30.99 -37.97 6.61
C LEU A 232 31.86 -38.38 7.80
N GLU A 233 32.67 -39.42 7.62
CA GLU A 233 33.70 -39.80 8.59
C GLU A 233 35.08 -39.49 8.01
N THR A 234 35.93 -38.88 8.83
CA THR A 234 37.26 -38.41 8.40
C THR A 234 38.33 -39.33 8.97
N TYR A 235 39.23 -39.82 8.11
CA TYR A 235 40.32 -40.72 8.46
C TYR A 235 41.66 -40.11 8.05
N ASP A 236 42.67 -40.24 8.91
CA ASP A 236 44.03 -39.77 8.62
C ASP A 236 44.86 -40.95 8.10
N VAL A 237 45.23 -40.91 6.82
CA VAL A 237 45.93 -42.00 6.14
C VAL A 237 47.34 -41.60 5.72
N PRO A 238 48.32 -42.51 5.79
CA PRO A 238 49.67 -42.23 5.33
C PRO A 238 49.64 -41.96 3.82
N ARG A 239 50.29 -40.87 3.40
CA ARG A 239 50.40 -40.50 1.99
C ARG A 239 51.39 -41.46 1.33
N GLN A 240 50.93 -42.29 0.39
CA GLN A 240 51.85 -43.12 -0.40
C GLN A 240 52.76 -42.21 -1.27
N PRO A 241 54.03 -42.58 -1.47
CA PRO A 241 55.01 -41.78 -2.21
C PRO A 241 54.62 -41.55 -3.67
#